data_AF-A0A6N9R3M8-F1
#
_entry.id   AF-A0A6N9R3M8-F1
#
_cell.length_a   1.000
_cell.length_b   1.000
_cell.length_c   1.000
_cell.angle_alpha   90.00
_cell.angle_beta   90.00
_cell.angle_gamma   90.00
#
_symmetry.space_group_name_H-M   'P 1'
#
loop_
_entity.id
_entity.type
_entity.pdbx_description
1 polymer ?
#
loop_
_entity_poly.entity_id
_entity_poly.type
_entity_poly.pdbx_seq_one_letter_code
_entity_poly.pdbx_strand_id
1 'polypeptide(L)'
;YADEQALIERWLAAIETSAREDWTCAYEIALTGRLIKGYGATNERGKDNLRHIIEHLAIGGAFHTTDERVRAIRDAREAALADEGGKMLDRALAQHGAPPRPVRAQPIVWTKKRPAADTVRAG
;
A
#
# COMPACT_ATOMS: atom_id res chain seq x y z
N TYR A 1 6.56 -15.19 -10.49
CA TYR A 1 7.33 -14.19 -11.27
C TYR A 1 6.47 -13.43 -12.26
N ALA A 2 5.57 -14.07 -13.02
CA ALA A 2 4.72 -13.38 -14.00
C ALA A 2 3.92 -12.20 -13.40
N ASP A 3 3.28 -12.38 -12.25
CA ASP A 3 2.49 -11.30 -11.61
C ASP A 3 3.35 -10.12 -11.13
N GLU A 4 4.59 -10.40 -10.72
CA GLU A 4 5.53 -9.37 -10.28
C GLU A 4 6.04 -8.56 -11.47
N GLN A 5 6.38 -9.25 -12.56
CA GLN A 5 6.78 -8.60 -13.81
C GLN A 5 5.64 -7.73 -14.37
N ALA A 6 4.41 -8.24 -14.37
CA ALA A 6 3.24 -7.48 -14.81
C ALA A 6 3.00 -6.22 -13.95
N LEU A 7 3.23 -6.30 -12.63
CA LEU A 7 3.13 -5.13 -11.75
C LEU A 7 4.22 -4.11 -12.05
N ILE A 8 5.46 -4.55 -12.28
CA ILE A 8 6.57 -3.67 -12.68
C ILE A 8 6.26 -2.97 -13.99
N GLU A 9 5.83 -3.70 -15.01
CA GLU A 9 5.49 -3.15 -16.32
C GLU A 9 4.35 -2.14 -16.24
N ARG A 10 3.30 -2.45 -15.48
CA ARG A 10 2.17 -1.52 -15.27
C ARG A 10 2.62 -0.25 -14.54
N TRP A 11 3.50 -0.37 -13.55
CA TRP A 11 4.05 0.77 -12.83
C TRP A 11 4.93 1.65 -13.72
N LEU A 12 5.82 1.05 -14.51
CA LEU A 12 6.67 1.77 -15.46
C LEU A 12 5.83 2.48 -16.54
N ALA A 13 4.82 1.80 -17.09
CA ALA A 13 3.90 2.40 -18.05
C ALA A 13 3.12 3.59 -17.48
N ALA A 14 2.72 3.53 -16.21
CA ALA A 14 2.08 4.66 -15.53
C ALA A 14 3.03 5.85 -15.37
N ILE A 15 4.30 5.62 -15.01
CA ILE A 15 5.31 6.68 -14.92
C ILE A 15 5.54 7.33 -16.28
N GLU A 16 5.77 6.53 -17.33
CA GLU A 16 6.02 7.05 -18.67
C GLU A 16 4.84 7.85 -19.21
N THR A 17 3.62 7.36 -18.98
CA THR A 17 2.40 8.06 -19.42
C THR A 17 2.26 9.39 -18.70
N SER A 18 2.35 9.40 -17.36
CA SER A 18 2.30 10.65 -16.60
C SER A 18 3.44 11.59 -16.94
N ALA A 19 4.65 11.11 -17.23
CA ALA A 19 5.80 11.96 -17.53
C ALA A 19 5.63 12.77 -18.83
N ARG A 20 4.80 12.28 -19.76
CA ARG A 20 4.46 13.01 -20.99
C ARG A 20 3.50 14.16 -20.74
N GLU A 21 2.75 14.13 -19.65
CA GLU A 21 1.72 15.12 -19.30
C GLU A 21 2.19 16.07 -18.20
N ASP A 22 2.73 15.53 -17.10
CA ASP A 22 3.24 16.26 -15.95
C ASP A 22 4.33 15.48 -15.22
N TRP A 23 5.51 16.11 -15.10
CA TRP A 23 6.66 15.49 -14.46
C TRP A 23 6.43 15.25 -12.96
N THR A 24 5.65 16.10 -12.29
CA THR A 24 5.43 16.01 -10.85
C THR A 24 4.61 14.76 -10.53
N CYS A 25 3.56 14.50 -11.30
CA CYS A 25 2.75 13.29 -11.20
C CYS A 25 3.58 12.04 -11.45
N ALA A 26 4.41 12.04 -12.50
CA ALA A 26 5.31 10.93 -12.79
C ALA A 26 6.30 10.67 -11.64
N TYR A 27 6.84 11.74 -11.04
CA TYR A 27 7.74 11.66 -9.90
C TYR A 27 7.05 11.05 -8.67
N GLU A 28 5.83 11.46 -8.36
CA GLU A 28 5.09 10.89 -7.23
C GLU A 28 4.77 9.41 -7.46
N ILE A 29 4.44 9.00 -8.69
CA ILE A 29 4.24 7.59 -9.08
C ILE A 29 5.55 6.82 -8.94
N ALA A 30 6.68 7.35 -9.39
CA ALA A 30 7.99 6.70 -9.28
C ALA A 30 8.41 6.48 -7.82
N LEU A 31 8.05 7.39 -6.91
CA LEU A 31 8.36 7.22 -5.49
C LEU A 31 7.55 6.09 -4.82
N THR A 32 6.46 5.61 -5.41
CA THR A 32 5.68 4.48 -4.86
C THR A 32 6.46 3.16 -4.86
N GLY A 33 7.54 3.04 -5.65
CA GLY A 33 8.48 1.91 -5.57
C GLY A 33 9.12 1.74 -4.20
N ARG A 34 9.18 2.80 -3.38
CA ARG A 34 9.69 2.75 -1.99
C ARG A 34 8.84 1.85 -1.08
N LEU A 35 7.61 1.52 -1.47
CA LEU A 35 6.72 0.63 -0.71
C LEU A 35 7.19 -0.84 -0.75
N ILE A 36 8.01 -1.22 -1.73
CA ILE A 36 8.50 -2.58 -1.89
C ILE A 36 9.70 -2.80 -0.96
N LYS A 37 9.53 -3.67 0.05
CA LYS A 37 10.53 -3.96 1.08
C LYS A 37 10.81 -5.45 1.20
N GLY A 38 12.08 -5.84 1.12
CA GLY A 38 12.55 -7.19 1.38
C GLY A 38 11.70 -8.27 0.68
N TYR A 39 11.44 -9.36 1.39
CA TYR A 39 10.64 -10.49 0.92
C TYR A 39 9.59 -10.91 1.95
N GLY A 40 8.64 -11.76 1.56
CA GLY A 40 7.59 -12.29 2.46
C GLY A 40 6.41 -11.34 2.66
N ALA A 41 5.74 -11.44 3.81
CA ALA A 41 4.46 -10.76 4.03
C ALA A 41 4.51 -9.24 3.87
N THR A 42 5.61 -8.59 4.24
CA THR A 42 5.79 -7.13 4.06
C THR A 42 5.92 -6.77 2.58
N ASN A 43 6.65 -7.57 1.80
CA ASN A 43 6.74 -7.40 0.34
C ASN A 43 5.36 -7.57 -0.32
N GLU A 44 4.60 -8.60 0.06
CA GLU A 44 3.25 -8.81 -0.46
C GLU A 44 2.30 -7.66 -0.13
N ARG A 45 2.40 -7.05 1.06
CA ARG A 45 1.63 -5.83 1.40
C ARG A 45 2.08 -4.64 0.57
N GLY A 46 3.38 -4.45 0.38
CA GLY A 46 3.95 -3.40 -0.45
C GLY A 46 3.45 -3.46 -1.89
N LYS A 47 3.46 -4.66 -2.49
CA LYS A 47 2.96 -4.89 -3.86
C LYS A 47 1.47 -4.61 -3.99
N ASP A 48 0.66 -5.01 -3.02
CA ASP A 48 -0.77 -4.69 -3.02
C ASP A 48 -1.04 -3.20 -2.89
N ASN A 49 -0.34 -2.51 -1.99
CA ASN A 49 -0.47 -1.06 -1.82
C ASN A 49 -0.08 -0.33 -3.12
N LEU A 50 1.04 -0.73 -3.73
CA LEU A 50 1.50 -0.21 -5.01
C LEU A 50 0.44 -0.40 -6.10
N ARG A 51 -0.06 -1.63 -6.26
CA ARG A 51 -1.10 -1.97 -7.24
C ARG A 51 -2.32 -1.07 -7.07
N HIS A 52 -2.80 -0.93 -5.83
CA HIS A 52 -4.01 -0.17 -5.53
C HIS A 52 -3.85 1.33 -5.83
N ILE A 53 -2.69 1.91 -5.49
CA ILE A 53 -2.38 3.32 -5.78
C ILE A 53 -2.32 3.54 -7.29
N ILE A 54 -1.64 2.66 -8.04
CA ILE A 54 -1.53 2.77 -9.50
C ILE A 54 -2.91 2.67 -10.15
N GLU A 55 -3.69 1.64 -9.80
CA GLU A 55 -4.97 1.37 -10.45
C GLU A 55 -6.00 2.47 -10.19
N HIS A 56 -6.07 2.98 -8.96
CA HIS A 56 -7.18 3.84 -8.56
C HIS A 56 -6.83 5.32 -8.43
N LEU A 57 -5.55 5.69 -8.30
CA LEU A 57 -5.13 7.09 -8.24
C LEU A 57 -4.33 7.50 -9.49
N ALA A 58 -3.36 6.70 -9.91
CA ALA A 58 -2.53 7.06 -11.05
C ALA A 58 -3.27 6.91 -12.40
N ILE A 59 -3.94 5.77 -12.62
CA ILE A 59 -4.58 5.44 -13.90
C ILE A 59 -6.08 5.73 -13.86
N GLY A 60 -6.82 5.06 -12.96
CA GLY A 60 -8.29 5.09 -12.94
C GLY A 60 -8.93 6.22 -12.15
N GLY A 61 -8.13 7.07 -11.49
CA GLY A 61 -8.64 8.15 -10.65
C GLY A 61 -9.29 9.27 -11.44
N ALA A 62 -10.49 9.69 -11.01
CA ALA A 62 -11.19 10.84 -11.55
C ALA A 62 -10.85 12.08 -10.72
N PHE A 63 -9.94 12.90 -11.23
CA PHE A 63 -9.53 14.17 -10.61
C PHE A 63 -9.86 15.33 -11.55
N HIS A 64 -10.21 16.48 -10.98
CA HIS A 64 -10.50 17.68 -11.78
C HIS A 64 -9.21 18.34 -12.27
N THR A 65 -8.12 18.19 -11.52
CA THR A 65 -6.81 18.75 -11.87
C THR A 65 -5.68 17.74 -11.69
N THR A 66 -4.57 17.96 -12.40
CA THR A 66 -3.35 17.18 -12.19
C THR A 66 -2.80 17.35 -10.78
N ASP A 67 -2.89 18.55 -10.20
CA ASP A 67 -2.43 18.83 -8.83
C ASP A 67 -3.19 18.01 -7.77
N GLU A 68 -4.50 17.82 -7.95
CA GLU A 68 -5.29 16.92 -7.09
C GLU A 68 -4.80 15.48 -7.18
N ARG A 69 -4.56 14.99 -8.40
CA ARG A 69 -4.01 13.64 -8.62
C ARG A 69 -2.64 13.47 -7.97
N VAL A 70 -1.75 14.45 -8.15
CA VAL A 70 -0.41 14.50 -7.54
C VAL A 70 -0.50 14.41 -6.02
N ARG A 71 -1.37 15.23 -5.40
CA ARG A 71 -1.61 15.22 -3.95
C ARG A 71 -2.14 13.87 -3.49
N ALA A 72 -3.11 13.30 -4.20
CA ALA A 72 -3.69 12.00 -3.86
C ALA A 72 -2.64 10.88 -3.84
N ILE A 73 -1.79 10.82 -4.85
CA ILE A 73 -0.71 9.82 -4.95
C ILE A 73 0.32 10.03 -3.84
N ARG A 74 0.71 11.29 -3.57
CA ARG A 74 1.64 11.64 -2.48
C ARG A 74 1.09 11.19 -1.13
N ASP A 75 -0.13 11.60 -0.79
CA ASP A 75 -0.76 11.30 0.50
C ASP A 75 -0.89 9.79 0.71
N ALA A 76 -1.34 9.06 -0.32
CA ALA A 76 -1.44 7.61 -0.25
C ALA A 76 -0.08 6.93 -0.05
N ARG A 77 0.96 7.37 -0.78
CA ARG A 77 2.32 6.83 -0.61
C ARG A 77 2.84 7.09 0.80
N GLU A 78 2.74 8.33 1.29
CA GLU A 78 3.24 8.71 2.62
C GLU A 78 2.51 7.96 3.72
N ALA A 79 1.18 7.84 3.62
CA ALA A 79 0.37 7.05 4.54
C ALA A 79 0.77 5.56 4.53
N ALA A 80 1.05 4.99 3.36
CA ALA A 80 1.49 3.61 3.25
C ALA A 80 2.91 3.38 3.78
N LEU A 81 3.80 4.38 3.71
CA LEU A 81 5.14 4.32 4.29
C LEU A 81 5.13 4.50 5.81
N ALA A 82 4.17 5.28 6.34
CA ALA A 82 4.07 5.58 7.77
C ALA A 82 3.41 4.46 8.59
N ASP A 83 2.61 3.60 7.97
CA ASP A 83 1.84 2.55 8.66
C ASP A 83 1.94 1.20 7.95
N GLU A 84 2.71 0.28 8.54
CA GLU A 84 2.81 -1.09 8.05
C GLU A 84 1.48 -1.88 8.11
N GLY A 85 0.55 -1.44 8.96
CA GLY A 85 -0.79 -2.00 9.12
C GLY A 85 -1.79 -1.55 8.05
N GLY A 86 -1.45 -0.51 7.26
CA GLY A 86 -2.22 -0.05 6.10
C GLY A 86 -3.50 0.74 6.41
N LYS A 87 -3.85 1.00 7.67
CA LYS A 87 -5.03 1.77 8.04
C LYS A 87 -4.93 3.22 7.60
N MET A 88 -3.73 3.80 7.67
CA MET A 88 -3.51 5.16 7.19
C MET A 88 -3.71 5.24 5.67
N LEU A 89 -3.22 4.24 4.92
CA LEU A 89 -3.46 4.15 3.48
C LEU A 89 -4.96 4.04 3.17
N ASP A 90 -5.71 3.21 3.91
CA ASP A 90 -7.17 3.08 3.70
C ASP A 90 -7.90 4.41 3.85
N ARG A 91 -7.54 5.20 4.86
CA ARG A 91 -8.11 6.53 5.08
C ARG A 91 -7.75 7.49 3.94
N ALA A 92 -6.49 7.49 3.51
CA ALA A 92 -6.03 8.34 2.40
C ALA A 92 -6.74 7.98 1.09
N LEU A 93 -6.87 6.69 0.78
CA LEU A 93 -7.61 6.22 -0.40
C LEU A 93 -9.07 6.66 -0.37
N ALA A 94 -9.75 6.48 0.77
CA ALA A 94 -11.14 6.90 0.92
C ALA A 94 -11.32 8.41 0.78
N GLN A 95 -10.40 9.21 1.34
CA GLN A 95 -10.41 10.67 1.21
C GLN A 95 -10.31 11.13 -0.25
N HIS A 96 -9.54 10.40 -1.06
CA HIS A 96 -9.33 10.69 -2.49
C HIS A 96 -10.30 9.92 -3.41
N GLY A 97 -11.36 9.33 -2.87
CA GLY A 97 -12.42 8.67 -3.65
C GLY A 97 -12.04 7.32 -4.25
N ALA A 98 -10.91 6.73 -3.87
CA ALA A 98 -10.55 5.37 -4.28
C ALA A 98 -11.40 4.33 -3.53
N PRO A 99 -11.68 3.18 -4.17
CA PRO A 99 -12.42 2.10 -3.51
C PRO A 99 -11.62 1.56 -2.31
N PRO A 100 -12.32 1.02 -1.30
CA PRO A 100 -11.65 0.40 -0.16
C PRO A 100 -10.84 -0.82 -0.61
N ARG A 101 -9.65 -1.00 -0.02
CA ARG A 101 -8.82 -2.18 -0.31
C ARG A 101 -9.52 -3.45 0.17
N PRO A 102 -9.39 -4.57 -0.56
CA PRO A 102 -9.93 -5.84 -0.11
C PRO A 102 -9.31 -6.26 1.24
N VAL A 103 -10.16 -6.68 2.18
CA VAL A 103 -9.72 -7.16 3.49
C VAL A 103 -9.02 -8.50 3.34
N ARG A 104 -7.72 -8.55 3.64
CA ARG A 104 -6.96 -9.80 3.64
C ARG A 104 -7.38 -10.67 4.84
N ALA A 105 -7.79 -11.91 4.58
CA ALA A 105 -8.03 -12.90 5.62
C ALA A 105 -6.73 -13.19 6.37
N GLN A 106 -6.71 -12.94 7.69
CA GLN A 106 -5.59 -13.32 8.54
C GLN A 106 -5.86 -14.69 9.18
N PRO A 107 -4.91 -15.63 9.17
CA PRO A 107 -5.07 -16.90 9.87
C PRO A 107 -5.26 -16.67 11.37
N ILE A 108 -6.31 -17.25 11.96
CA ILE A 108 -6.54 -17.20 13.40
C ILE A 108 -5.53 -18.13 14.08
N VAL A 109 -4.56 -17.56 14.79
CA VAL A 109 -3.59 -18.34 15.58
C VAL A 109 -4.16 -18.57 16.99
N TRP A 110 -4.57 -19.81 17.28
CA TRP A 110 -4.97 -20.21 18.63
C TRP A 110 -3.73 -20.54 19.47
N THR A 111 -3.34 -19.63 20.37
CA THR A 111 -2.30 -19.92 21.38
C THR A 111 -2.94 -20.43 22.67
N LYS A 112 -2.57 -21.63 23.13
CA LYS A 112 -2.96 -22.11 24.46
C LYS A 112 -2.21 -21.29 25.52
N LYS A 113 -2.94 -20.58 26.41
CA LYS A 113 -2.34 -19.96 27.60
C LYS A 113 -1.70 -21.05 28.46
N ARG A 114 -0.42 -20.89 28.81
CA ARG A 114 0.25 -21.73 29.82
C ARG A 114 -0.40 -21.43 31.18
N PRO A 115 -0.86 -22.44 31.94
CA PRO A 115 -1.37 -22.22 33.29
C PRO A 115 -0.29 -21.57 34.16
N ALA A 116 -0.66 -20.61 34.99
CA ALA A 116 0.25 -20.04 35.97
C ALA A 116 0.75 -21.15 36.90
N ALA A 117 2.06 -21.23 37.11
CA ALA A 117 2.62 -22.17 38.08
C ALA A 117 2.27 -21.67 39.49
N ASP A 118 1.48 -22.43 40.22
CA ASP A 118 1.22 -22.19 41.64
C ASP A 118 2.54 -22.37 42.41
N THR A 119 3.13 -21.25 42.84
CA THR A 119 4.24 -21.23 43.78
C THR A 119 3.70 -21.55 45.17
N VAL A 120 3.70 -22.85 45.52
CA VAL A 120 3.51 -23.29 46.91
C VAL A 120 4.72 -22.82 47.73
N ARG A 121 4.49 -21.84 48.63
CA ARG A 121 5.42 -21.52 49.71
C ARG A 121 5.27 -22.59 50.80
N ALA A 122 6.28 -23.44 50.97
CA ALA A 122 6.46 -24.22 52.19
C ALA A 122 7.05 -23.32 53.28
N GLY A 123 6.50 -23.45 54.49
CA GLY A 123 6.81 -22.64 55.68
C GLY A 123 8.06 -23.08 56.43
#